data_AF-A0A523PXD9-F1
#
_entry.id   AF-A0A523PXD9-F1
#
_cell.length_a   1.000
_cell.length_b   1.000
_cell.length_c   1.000
_cell.angle_alpha   90.00
_cell.angle_beta   90.00
_cell.angle_gamma   90.00
#
_symmetry.space_group_name_H-M   'P 1'
#
loop_
_entity.id
_entity.type
_entity.pdbx_description
1 polymer ?
#
loop_
_entity_poly.entity_id
_entity_poly.type
_entity_poly.pdbx_seq_one_letter_code
_entity_poly.pdbx_strand_id
1 'polypeptide(L)'
;MIEKFKQKYNITSNFQVLVIFLAFAITGSSTAYIGKLILHELHITKDMGLKFWIPRILIIFALYRIVSLLVGALLGQYAFFKEFHRKSLDKIPFVKNIYKS
;
A
#
# COMPACT_ATOMS: atom_id res chain seq x y z
N MET A 1 -2.46 -18.94 -12.53
CA MET A 1 -2.27 -17.51 -12.13
C MET A 1 -1.66 -17.37 -10.75
N ILE A 2 -2.20 -18.05 -9.73
CA ILE A 2 -1.69 -18.01 -8.34
C ILE A 2 -0.22 -18.46 -8.23
N GLU A 3 0.19 -19.50 -8.97
CA GLU A 3 1.59 -19.99 -8.94
C GLU A 3 2.62 -18.93 -9.40
N LYS A 4 2.30 -18.13 -10.43
CA LYS A 4 3.17 -17.02 -10.86
C LYS A 4 3.30 -15.94 -9.79
N PHE A 5 2.23 -15.69 -9.04
CA PHE A 5 2.23 -14.74 -7.93
C PHE A 5 3.11 -15.25 -6.78
N LYS A 6 2.97 -16.53 -6.43
CA LYS A 6 3.79 -17.15 -5.39
C LYS A 6 5.27 -17.12 -5.70
N GLN A 7 5.65 -17.52 -6.92
CA GLN A 7 7.05 -17.49 -7.37
C GLN A 7 7.62 -16.06 -7.37
N LYS A 8 6.84 -15.07 -7.80
CA LYS A 8 7.28 -13.66 -7.84
C LYS A 8 7.63 -13.08 -6.47
N TYR A 9 6.99 -13.57 -5.41
CA TYR A 9 7.12 -13.04 -4.05
C TYR A 9 7.60 -14.07 -3.03
N ASN A 10 8.13 -15.22 -3.49
CA ASN A 10 8.63 -16.32 -2.66
C ASN A 10 7.61 -16.85 -1.61
N ILE A 11 6.34 -16.93 -2.00
CA ILE A 11 5.26 -17.44 -1.13
C ILE A 11 5.22 -18.96 -1.25
N THR A 12 5.30 -19.68 -0.14
CA THR A 12 5.40 -21.14 -0.12
C THR A 12 4.05 -21.84 0.02
N SER A 13 3.06 -21.18 0.62
CA SER A 13 1.77 -21.80 0.98
C SER A 13 0.56 -21.04 0.45
N ASN A 14 -0.50 -21.78 0.10
CA ASN A 14 -1.82 -21.22 -0.22
C ASN A 14 -2.41 -20.44 0.96
N PHE A 15 -2.10 -20.84 2.20
CA PHE A 15 -2.56 -20.14 3.39
C PHE A 15 -1.96 -18.73 3.49
N GLN A 16 -0.67 -18.56 3.14
CA GLN A 16 -0.05 -17.24 3.10
C GLN A 16 -0.75 -16.33 2.09
N VAL A 17 -1.13 -16.86 0.92
CA VAL A 17 -1.89 -16.09 -0.08
C VAL A 17 -3.21 -15.59 0.51
N LEU A 18 -3.97 -16.46 1.19
CA LEU A 18 -5.21 -16.07 1.85
C LEU A 18 -5.00 -14.97 2.90
N VAL A 19 -3.98 -15.11 3.75
CA VAL A 19 -3.63 -14.12 4.77
C VAL A 19 -3.25 -12.78 4.13
N ILE A 20 -2.50 -12.79 3.02
CA ILE A 20 -2.14 -11.59 2.27
C ILE A 20 -3.40 -10.90 1.71
N PHE A 21 -4.35 -11.66 1.15
CA PHE A 21 -5.62 -11.09 0.67
C PHE A 21 -6.44 -10.46 1.80
N LEU A 22 -6.54 -11.12 2.95
CA LEU A 22 -7.21 -10.57 4.13
C LEU A 22 -6.50 -9.31 4.63
N ALA A 23 -5.16 -9.30 4.65
CA ALA A 23 -4.37 -8.13 5.00
C ALA A 23 -4.70 -6.95 4.08
N PHE A 24 -4.76 -7.16 2.76
CA PHE A 24 -5.15 -6.11 1.81
C PHE A 24 -6.58 -5.60 1.99
N ALA A 25 -7.53 -6.48 2.34
CA ALA A 25 -8.90 -6.06 2.63
C ALA A 25 -8.97 -5.15 3.87
N ILE A 26 -8.27 -5.53 4.94
CA ILE A 26 -8.19 -4.75 6.19
C ILE A 26 -7.47 -3.43 5.94
N THR A 27 -6.31 -3.46 5.28
CA THR A 27 -5.50 -2.26 5.04
C THR A 27 -6.19 -1.29 4.09
N GLY A 28 -6.88 -1.80 3.06
CA GLY A 28 -7.66 -1.00 2.12
C GLY A 28 -8.74 -0.17 2.81
N SER A 29 -9.59 -0.81 3.61
CA SER A 29 -10.63 -0.12 4.37
C SER A 29 -10.06 0.83 5.43
N SER A 30 -9.03 0.40 6.16
CA SER A 30 -8.39 1.21 7.20
C SER A 30 -7.76 2.49 6.63
N THR A 31 -7.04 2.37 5.52
CA THR A 31 -6.37 3.52 4.88
C THR A 31 -7.40 4.53 4.35
N ALA A 32 -8.52 4.07 3.79
CA ALA A 32 -9.59 4.96 3.32
C ALA A 32 -10.22 5.76 4.47
N TYR A 33 -10.43 5.12 5.63
CA TYR A 33 -10.95 5.78 6.83
C TYR A 33 -9.97 6.83 7.38
N ILE A 34 -8.71 6.43 7.58
CA ILE A 34 -7.65 7.34 8.10
C ILE A 34 -7.40 8.50 7.13
N GLY A 35 -7.39 8.24 5.82
CA GLY A 35 -7.23 9.27 4.81
C GLY A 35 -8.36 10.31 4.84
N LYS A 36 -9.60 9.90 5.11
CA LYS A 36 -10.72 10.84 5.29
C LYS A 36 -10.52 11.71 6.53
N LEU A 37 -10.06 11.13 7.64
CA LEU A 37 -9.79 11.88 8.87
C LEU A 37 -8.71 12.95 8.64
N ILE A 38 -7.59 12.59 8.01
CA ILE A 38 -6.50 13.54 7.75
C ILE A 38 -6.94 14.67 6.81
N LEU A 39 -7.74 14.37 5.78
CA LEU A 39 -8.27 15.42 4.89
C LEU A 39 -9.21 16.38 5.61
N HIS A 40 -9.98 15.87 6.58
CA HIS A 40 -10.85 16.69 7.42
C HIS A 40 -10.02 17.63 8.31
N GLU A 41 -8.99 17.11 8.99
CA GLU A 41 -8.09 17.94 9.82
C GLU A 41 -7.34 19.01 9.02
N LEU A 42 -7.02 18.71 7.76
CA LEU A 42 -6.39 19.66 6.84
C LEU A 42 -7.37 20.66 6.21
N HIS A 43 -8.65 20.63 6.59
CA HIS A 43 -9.73 21.46 6.04
C HIS A 43 -9.82 21.40 4.50
N ILE A 44 -9.44 20.26 3.90
CA ILE A 44 -9.50 20.07 2.44
C ILE A 44 -10.91 19.61 2.09
N THR A 45 -11.72 20.55 1.62
CA THR A 45 -13.12 20.36 1.28
C THR A 45 -13.31 19.90 -0.18
N LYS A 46 -14.40 19.17 -0.43
CA LYS A 46 -14.69 18.52 -1.74
C LYS A 46 -14.98 19.52 -2.87
N ASP A 47 -15.35 20.74 -2.52
CA ASP A 47 -15.61 21.88 -3.41
C ASP A 47 -14.35 22.39 -4.11
N MET A 48 -13.15 22.08 -3.61
CA MET A 48 -11.88 22.49 -4.20
C MET A 48 -11.50 21.74 -5.50
N GLY A 49 -12.36 20.84 -6.00
CA GLY A 49 -12.18 20.16 -7.28
C GLY A 49 -10.86 19.38 -7.36
N LEU A 50 -10.01 19.68 -8.36
CA LEU A 50 -8.71 19.01 -8.52
C LEU A 50 -7.80 19.15 -7.30
N LYS A 51 -7.90 20.27 -6.56
CA LYS A 51 -7.12 20.53 -5.35
C LYS A 51 -7.54 19.66 -4.16
N PHE A 52 -8.71 19.01 -4.23
CA PHE A 52 -9.12 17.99 -3.26
C PHE A 52 -8.54 16.61 -3.62
N TRP A 53 -8.60 16.24 -4.91
CA TRP A 53 -8.24 14.90 -5.36
C TRP A 53 -6.75 14.60 -5.31
N ILE A 54 -5.89 15.57 -5.69
CA ILE A 54 -4.43 15.39 -5.68
C ILE A 54 -3.89 15.06 -4.27
N PRO A 55 -4.12 15.90 -3.24
CA PRO A 55 -3.62 15.60 -1.89
C PRO A 55 -4.26 14.35 -1.32
N ARG A 56 -5.54 14.08 -1.62
CA ARG A 56 -6.22 12.84 -1.20
C ARG A 56 -5.50 11.59 -1.69
N ILE A 57 -5.15 11.52 -2.97
CA ILE A 57 -4.45 10.36 -3.55
C ILE A 57 -3.05 10.24 -2.93
N LEU A 58 -2.32 11.34 -2.79
CA LEU A 58 -0.98 11.34 -2.20
C LEU A 58 -0.98 10.88 -0.74
N ILE A 59 -1.90 11.39 0.08
CA ILE A 59 -2.06 11.03 1.48
C ILE A 59 -2.43 9.56 1.62
N ILE A 60 -3.45 9.10 0.88
CA ILE A 60 -3.86 7.69 0.91
C ILE A 60 -2.70 6.78 0.47
N PHE A 61 -1.98 7.15 -0.58
CA PHE A 61 -0.82 6.38 -1.05
C PHE A 61 0.30 6.32 0.00
N ALA A 62 0.63 7.44 0.64
CA ALA A 62 1.64 7.49 1.69
C ALA A 62 1.23 6.65 2.92
N LEU A 63 -0.02 6.80 3.39
CA LEU A 63 -0.58 6.03 4.49
C LEU A 63 -0.63 4.55 4.19
N TYR A 64 -1.03 4.18 2.98
CA TYR A 64 -1.15 2.79 2.56
C TYR A 64 0.16 2.04 2.73
N ARG A 65 1.30 2.68 2.41
CA ARG A 65 2.63 2.07 2.56
C ARG A 65 2.93 1.73 4.02
N ILE A 66 2.54 2.60 4.95
CA ILE A 66 2.77 2.42 6.39
C ILE A 66 1.80 1.36 6.93
N VAL A 67 0.50 1.54 6.72
CA VAL A 67 -0.55 0.67 7.24
C VAL A 67 -0.40 -0.75 6.73
N SER A 68 -0.10 -0.92 5.43
CA SER A 68 0.10 -2.26 4.84
C SER A 68 1.34 -2.95 5.38
N LEU A 69 2.42 -2.20 5.67
CA LEU A 69 3.62 -2.77 6.27
C LEU A 69 3.38 -3.19 7.73
N LEU A 70 2.61 -2.40 8.49
CA LEU A 70 2.22 -2.71 9.88
C LEU A 70 1.30 -3.94 9.95
N VAL A 71 0.20 -3.95 9.19
CA VAL A 71 -0.72 -5.10 9.16
C VAL A 71 -0.02 -6.33 8.62
N GLY A 72 0.82 -6.18 7.60
CA GLY A 72 1.69 -7.24 7.12
C GLY A 72 2.63 -7.78 8.20
N ALA A 73 3.21 -6.92 9.03
CA ALA A 73 4.04 -7.35 10.16
C ALA A 73 3.24 -8.13 11.21
N LEU A 74 2.05 -7.65 11.59
CA LEU A 74 1.19 -8.32 12.57
C LEU A 74 0.77 -9.73 12.11
N LEU A 75 0.61 -9.93 10.79
CA LEU A 75 0.22 -11.21 10.19
C LEU A 75 1.40 -12.08 9.73
N GLY A 76 2.65 -11.68 10.05
CA GLY A 76 3.86 -12.41 9.66
C GLY A 76 4.20 -12.35 8.15
N GLN A 77 3.60 -11.42 7.42
CA GLN A 77 3.78 -11.18 5.97
C GLN A 77 4.63 -9.92 5.67
N TYR A 78 5.39 -9.40 6.64
CA TYR A 78 6.21 -8.18 6.47
C TYR A 78 7.15 -8.25 5.26
N ALA A 79 7.84 -9.38 5.06
CA ALA A 79 8.78 -9.57 3.94
C ALA A 79 8.07 -9.46 2.58
N PHE A 80 6.87 -10.03 2.47
CA PHE A 80 6.03 -9.90 1.28
C PHE A 80 5.69 -8.44 1.00
N PHE A 81 5.17 -7.71 1.99
CA PHE A 81 4.75 -6.31 1.80
C PHE A 81 5.93 -5.38 1.53
N LYS A 82 7.08 -5.60 2.18
CA LYS A 82 8.32 -4.85 1.92
C LYS A 82 8.77 -5.03 0.48
N GLU A 83 8.84 -6.28 0.00
CA GLU A 83 9.25 -6.58 -1.38
C GLU A 83 8.19 -6.13 -2.40
N PHE A 84 6.90 -6.24 -2.08
CA PHE A 84 5.81 -5.73 -2.89
C PHE A 84 5.89 -4.22 -3.09
N HIS A 85 6.13 -3.46 -2.01
CA HIS A 85 6.32 -2.01 -2.09
C HIS A 85 7.56 -1.65 -2.90
N ARG A 86 8.70 -2.32 -2.66
CA ARG A 86 9.94 -2.10 -3.40
C ARG A 86 9.75 -2.33 -4.90
N LYS A 87 9.26 -3.51 -5.29
CA LYS A 87 9.01 -3.86 -6.71
C LYS A 87 7.96 -2.96 -7.37
N SER A 88 7.03 -2.39 -6.61
CA SER A 88 6.03 -1.45 -7.15
C SER A 88 6.65 -0.08 -7.43
N LEU A 89 7.56 0.38 -6.57
CA LEU A 89 8.30 1.63 -6.78
C LEU A 89 9.39 1.53 -7.86
N ASP A 90 10.05 0.38 -7.98
CA ASP A 90 11.09 0.15 -9.01
C ASP A 90 10.55 0.30 -10.44
N LYS A 91 9.23 0.21 -10.60
CA LYS A 91 8.52 0.43 -11.88
C LYS A 91 8.30 1.90 -12.18
N ILE A 92 8.45 2.79 -11.20
CA ILE A 92 8.37 4.23 -11.39
C ILE A 92 9.77 4.69 -11.81
N PRO A 93 9.97 5.15 -13.06
CA PRO A 93 11.29 5.48 -13.60
C PRO A 93 12.03 6.52 -12.74
N PHE A 94 11.28 7.47 -12.17
CA PHE A 94 11.79 8.53 -11.31
C PHE A 94 12.40 8.00 -9.99
N VAL A 95 11.78 6.98 -9.38
CA VAL A 95 12.23 6.43 -8.08
C VAL A 95 13.38 5.44 -8.26
N LYS A 96 13.42 4.73 -9.38
CA LYS A 96 14.47 3.77 -9.73
C LYS A 96 15.87 4.39 -9.74
N ASN A 97 15.99 5.69 -10.02
CA ASN A 97 17.27 6.38 -10.07
C ASN A 97 17.86 6.71 -8.68
N ILE A 98 17.05 6.67 -7.62
CA ILE A 98 17.47 7.04 -6.24
C ILE A 98 18.05 5.85 -5.48
N TYR A 99 17.61 4.63 -5.79
CA TYR A 99 18.06 3.40 -5.11
C TYR A 99 19.26 2.71 -5.77
N LYS A 100 19.75 3.25 -6.90
CA LYS A 100 20.85 2.67 -7.68
C LYS A 100 22.15 3.51 -7.64
N SER A 101 22.19 4.54 -6.79
CA SER A 101 23.39 5.32 -6.43
C SER A 101 23.82 4.98 -5.01
#